data_AF-A0A8T4DTB4-F1
#
_entry.id   AF-A0A8T4DTB4-F1
#
_cell.length_a   1.000
_cell.length_b   1.000
_cell.length_c   1.000
_cell.angle_alpha   90.00
_cell.angle_beta   90.00
_cell.angle_gamma   90.00
#
_symmetry.space_group_name_H-M   'P 1'
#
loop_
_entity.id
_entity.type
_entity.pdbx_description
1 polymer ?
#
loop_
_entity_poly.entity_id
_entity_poly.type
_entity_poly.pdbx_seq_one_letter_code
_entity_poly.pdbx_strand_id
1 'polypeptide(L)' 'MKKIGIETSMTKYVLFNSIVLFIGLLLIIFMRDDGTVLGGFIQLIGLSLTIISGFLLILSFFGLTLSRLP' A
#
# COMPACT_ATOMS: atom_id res chain seq x y z
N MET A 1 -21.90 16.31 17.40
CA MET A 1 -20.41 16.32 17.38
C MET A 1 -19.86 14.91 17.10
N LYS A 2 -19.92 14.42 15.84
CA LYS A 2 -19.53 13.04 15.46
C LYS A 2 -18.46 12.99 14.34
N LYS A 3 -17.73 14.09 14.10
CA LYS A 3 -16.74 14.19 12.99
C LYS A 3 -15.31 13.81 13.38
N ILE A 4 -14.93 13.93 14.65
CA ILE A 4 -13.53 13.77 15.12
C ILE A 4 -13.07 12.29 15.06
N GLY A 5 -13.99 11.34 15.22
CA GLY A 5 -13.67 9.90 15.18
C GLY A 5 -13.40 9.31 13.80
N ILE A 6 -13.88 9.96 12.72
CA ILE A 6 -13.73 9.45 11.35
C ILE A 6 -12.43 9.95 10.71
N GLU A 7 -12.04 11.20 10.99
CA GLU A 7 -10.76 11.77 10.51
C GLU A 7 -9.55 11.00 11.06
N THR A 8 -9.53 10.72 12.37
CA THR A 8 -8.43 9.97 13.00
C THR A 8 -8.28 8.54 12.46
N SER A 9 -9.37 7.94 11.99
CA SER A 9 -9.37 6.64 11.32
C SER A 9 -8.73 6.73 9.93
N MET A 10 -9.18 7.68 9.09
CA MET A 10 -8.64 7.86 7.73
C MET A 10 -7.14 8.16 7.73
N THR A 11 -6.67 9.02 8.65
CA THR A 11 -5.24 9.31 8.77
C THR A 11 -4.41 8.07 9.10
N LYS A 12 -4.94 7.16 9.94
CA LYS A 12 -4.27 5.89 10.26
C LYS A 12 -4.21 4.95 9.05
N TYR A 13 -5.28 4.87 8.26
CA TYR A 13 -5.30 4.05 7.04
C TYR A 13 -4.32 4.56 5.98
N VAL A 14 -4.26 5.87 5.75
CA VAL A 14 -3.29 6.48 4.83
C VAL A 14 -1.87 6.24 5.30
N LEU A 15 -1.61 6.42 6.60
CA LEU A 15 -0.30 6.19 7.20
C LEU A 15 0.13 4.73 7.04
N PHE A 16 -0.77 3.79 7.34
CA PHE A 16 -0.51 2.36 7.22
C PHE A 16 -0.20 1.97 5.76
N ASN A 17 -1.04 2.38 4.80
CA ASN A 17 -0.80 2.10 3.39
C ASN A 17 0.51 2.72 2.88
N SER A 18 0.90 3.90 3.39
CA SER A 18 2.17 4.53 3.04
C SER A 18 3.38 3.73 3.54
N ILE A 19 3.29 3.17 4.75
CA ILE A 19 4.35 2.28 5.31
C ILE A 19 4.44 0.99 4.48
N VAL A 20 3.31 0.38 4.14
CA VAL A 20 3.28 -0.83 3.31
C VAL A 20 3.88 -0.57 1.93
N LEU A 21 3.56 0.57 1.32
CA LEU A 21 4.14 1.00 0.04
C LEU A 21 5.66 1.13 0.13
N PHE A 22 6.15 1.77 1.19
CA PHE A 22 7.58 1.96 1.41
C PHE A 22 8.33 0.63 1.58
N ILE A 23 7.77 -0.31 2.36
CA ILE A 23 8.36 -1.64 2.54
C ILE A 23 8.36 -2.42 1.22
N GLY A 24 7.27 -2.36 0.44
CA GLY A 24 7.17 -2.99 -0.87
C GLY A 24 8.26 -2.50 -1.82
N LEU A 25 8.50 -1.19 -1.88
CA LEU A 25 9.57 -0.59 -2.67
C LEU A 25 10.97 -1.02 -2.19
N LEU A 26 11.20 -1.06 -0.87
CA LEU A 26 12.46 -1.54 -0.31
C LEU A 26 12.75 -2.99 -0.70
N LEU A 27 11.77 -3.88 -0.63
CA LEU A 27 11.93 -5.28 -1.04
C LEU A 27 12.36 -5.40 -2.50
N ILE A 28 11.74 -4.63 -3.39
CA ILE A 28 12.08 -4.61 -4.81
C ILE A 28 13.51 -4.10 -5.01
N ILE A 29 13.91 -3.03 -4.31
CA ILE A 29 15.25 -2.45 -4.43
C ILE A 29 16.32 -3.42 -3.89
N PHE A 30 16.11 -4.00 -2.71
CA PHE A 30 17.07 -4.92 -2.09
C PHE A 30 17.25 -6.21 -2.90
N MET A 31 16.16 -6.73 -3.47
CA MET A 31 16.20 -7.95 -4.27
C MET A 31 16.55 -7.69 -5.73
N ARG A 32 16.76 -6.43 -6.16
CA ARG A 32 16.90 -6.05 -7.57
C ARG A 32 17.93 -6.88 -8.34
N ASP A 33 19.06 -7.17 -7.70
CA ASP A 33 20.18 -7.89 -8.32
C ASP A 33 20.14 -9.40 -8.02
N ASP A 34 19.13 -9.88 -7.27
CA ASP A 34 18.94 -11.29 -6.96
C ASP A 34 18.26 -12.01 -8.14
N GLY A 35 19.07 -12.72 -8.93
CA GLY A 35 18.61 -13.51 -10.08
C GLY A 35 18.08 -14.91 -9.71
N THR A 36 17.92 -15.23 -8.43
CA THR A 36 17.39 -16.54 -8.01
C THR A 36 15.87 -16.62 -8.16
N VAL A 37 15.34 -17.84 -8.26
CA VAL A 37 13.88 -18.08 -8.29
C VAL A 37 13.22 -17.54 -7.02
N LEU A 38 13.87 -17.70 -5.85
CA LEU A 38 13.37 -17.18 -4.57
C LEU A 38 13.36 -15.64 -4.57
N GLY A 39 14.43 -15.00 -5.04
CA GLY A 39 14.49 -13.54 -5.22
C GLY A 39 13.36 -13.02 -6.10
N GLY A 40 13.07 -13.70 -7.21
CA GLY A 40 11.95 -13.38 -8.10
C GLY A 40 10.58 -13.47 -7.40
N PHE A 41 10.34 -14.50 -6.57
CA PHE A 41 9.11 -14.60 -5.78
C PHE A 41 8.98 -13.45 -4.75
N ILE A 42 10.08 -13.10 -4.07
CA ILE A 42 10.09 -12.00 -3.10
C ILE A 42 9.85 -10.66 -3.80
N GLN A 43 10.47 -10.43 -4.96
CA GLN A 43 10.21 -9.25 -5.80
C GLN A 43 8.73 -9.18 -6.19
N LEU A 44 8.13 -10.29 -6.64
CA LEU A 44 6.72 -10.34 -7.03
C LEU A 44 5.79 -9.99 -5.86
N ILE A 45 6.10 -10.45 -4.65
CA ILE A 45 5.37 -10.08 -3.44
C ILE A 45 5.52 -8.57 -3.17
N GLY A 46 6.74 -8.03 -3.20
CA GLY A 46 6.99 -6.60 -3.03
C GLY A 46 6.25 -5.74 -4.06
N LEU A 47 6.21 -6.20 -5.32
CA LEU A 47 5.51 -5.55 -6.43
C LEU A 47 4.00 -5.56 -6.23
N SER A 48 3.44 -6.70 -5.79
CA SER A 48 2.02 -6.82 -5.47
C SER A 48 1.61 -5.90 -4.32
N LEU A 49 2.40 -5.85 -3.25
CA LEU A 49 2.17 -4.95 -2.12
C LEU A 49 2.22 -3.47 -2.54
N THR A 50 3.18 -3.12 -3.40
CA THR A 50 3.35 -1.76 -3.93
C THR A 50 2.14 -1.34 -4.76
N ILE A 51 1.66 -2.21 -5.66
CA ILE A 51 0.48 -1.93 -6.49
C ILE A 51 -0.77 -1.75 -5.63
N ILE A 52 -1.03 -2.67 -4.69
CA ILE A 52 -2.24 -2.63 -3.85
C ILE A 52 -2.23 -1.40 -2.96
N SER A 53 -1.14 -1.15 -2.24
CA SER A 53 -1.05 0.01 -1.35
C SER A 53 -1.10 1.33 -2.11
N GLY A 54 -0.43 1.42 -3.26
CA GLY A 54 -0.50 2.58 -4.15
C GLY A 54 -1.92 2.85 -4.63
N PHE A 55 -2.64 1.80 -5.05
CA PHE A 55 -4.04 1.91 -5.44
C PHE A 55 -4.94 2.38 -4.29
N LEU A 56 -4.77 1.82 -3.09
CA LEU A 56 -5.53 2.21 -1.90
C LEU A 56 -5.27 3.66 -1.49
N LEU A 57 -4.04 4.15 -1.62
CA LEU A 57 -3.69 5.55 -1.38
C LEU A 57 -4.37 6.46 -2.40
N ILE A 58 -4.34 6.11 -3.68
CA ILE A 58 -5.02 6.86 -4.74
C ILE A 58 -6.52 6.94 -4.47
N LEU A 59 -7.17 5.81 -4.17
CA LEU A 59 -8.59 5.79 -3.79
C LEU A 59 -8.87 6.71 -2.59
N SER A 60 -7.99 6.71 -1.59
CA SER A 60 -8.09 7.59 -0.42
C SER A 60 -8.02 9.07 -0.80
N PHE A 61 -7.14 9.46 -1.74
CA PHE A 61 -7.05 10.84 -2.25
C PHE A 61 -8.33 11.30 -2.96
N PHE A 62 -9.00 10.43 -3.69
CA PHE A 62 -10.28 10.74 -4.35
C PHE A 62 -11.49 10.67 -3.39
N GLY A 63 -11.27 10.37 -2.11
CA GLY A 63 -12.35 10.16 -1.14
C GLY A 63 -13.23 8.94 -1.46
N LEU A 64 -12.72 8.02 -2.29
CA LEU A 64 -13.40 6.80 -2.70
C LEU A 64 -13.04 5.71 -1.70
N THR A 65 -14.04 5.24 -0.96
CA THR A 65 -13.90 4.04 -0.12
C THR A 65 -14.32 2.82 -0.95
N LEU A 66 -13.64 1.69 -0.79
CA LEU A 66 -13.99 0.42 -1.45
C LEU A 66 -15.47 0.03 -1.27
N SER A 67 -16.11 0.49 -0.19
CA SER A 67 -17.54 0.33 0.09
C SER A 67 -18.50 1.09 -0.84
N ARG A 68 -17.99 1.91 -1.78
CA ARG A 68 -18.80 2.67 -2.76
C ARG A 68 -18.59 2.23 -4.21
N LEU A 69 -17.74 1.24 -4.45
CA LEU A 69 -17.76 0.52 -5.72
C LEU A 69 -18.95 -0.46 -5.67
N PRO A 70 -19.86 -0.44 -6.67
CA PRO A 70 -21.02 -1.33 -6.71
C PRO A 70 -20.62 -2.81 -6.71
#